data_AF-A0A0F5JT40-F1
#
_entry.id   AF-A0A0F5JT40-F1
#
_cell.length_a   1.000
_cell.length_b   1.000
_cell.length_c   1.000
_cell.angle_alpha   90.00
_cell.angle_beta   90.00
_cell.angle_gamma   90.00
#
_symmetry.space_group_name_H-M   'P 1'
#
loop_
_entity.id
_entity.type
_entity.pdbx_description
1 polymer ?
#
loop_
_entity_poly.entity_id
_entity_poly.type
_entity_poly.pdbx_seq_one_letter_code
_entity_poly.pdbx_strand_id
1 'polypeptide(L)' 'MKRLFLTLLLATPLVCLAKTPACATWPTNMAIASLKNAGITDPTRLDESKTNAVLLASEKTGQDLYRQIYN' A
#
# COMPACT_ATOMS: atom_id res chain seq x y z
N MET A 1 -39.27 11.51 1.99
CA MET A 1 -38.39 10.40 1.56
C MET A 1 -37.70 10.67 0.21
N LYS A 2 -38.41 11.01 -0.88
CA LYS A 2 -37.80 11.34 -2.20
C LYS A 2 -36.70 12.42 -2.16
N ARG A 3 -36.91 13.50 -1.38
CA ARG A 3 -35.94 14.60 -1.25
C ARG A 3 -34.64 14.18 -0.53
N LEU A 4 -34.74 13.25 0.43
CA LEU A 4 -33.60 12.73 1.18
C LEU A 4 -32.73 11.80 0.31
N PHE A 5 -33.37 11.01 -0.56
CA PHE A 5 -32.68 10.19 -1.56
C PHE A 5 -31.94 11.05 -2.59
N LEU A 6 -32.56 12.14 -3.03
CA LEU A 6 -31.95 13.07 -3.99
C LEU A 6 -30.70 13.74 -3.40
N THR A 7 -30.76 14.17 -2.13
CA THR A 7 -29.61 14.75 -1.42
C THR A 7 -28.47 13.75 -1.24
N LEU A 8 -28.78 12.47 -1.00
CA LEU A 8 -27.74 11.43 -0.87
C LEU A 8 -27.07 11.14 -2.23
N LEU A 9 -27.83 11.16 -3.33
CA LEU A 9 -27.29 10.95 -4.67
C LEU A 9 -26.35 12.09 -5.10
N LEU A 10 -26.72 13.33 -4.77
CA LEU A 10 -25.92 14.54 -5.02
C LEU A 10 -24.61 14.59 -4.20
N ALA A 11 -24.52 13.83 -3.10
CA ALA A 11 -23.33 13.79 -2.25
C ALA A 11 -22.28 12.77 -2.71
N THR A 12 -22.58 11.90 -3.69
CA THR A 12 -21.67 10.86 -4.18
C THR A 12 -20.31 11.35 -4.75
N PRO A 13 -20.21 12.47 -5.50
CA PRO A 13 -18.92 12.89 -6.06
C PRO A 13 -17.97 13.50 -5.03
N LEU A 14 -18.40 13.74 -3.79
CA LEU A 14 -17.52 14.20 -2.70
C LEU A 14 -16.57 13.10 -2.21
N VAL A 15 -16.80 11.84 -2.59
CA VAL A 15 -15.98 10.70 -2.17
C VAL A 15 -14.97 10.36 -3.27
N CYS A 16 -14.04 11.28 -3.56
CA CYS A 16 -12.88 10.97 -4.40
C CYS A 16 -11.78 10.34 -3.56
N LEU A 17 -11.81 9.00 -3.41
CA LEU A 17 -10.72 8.24 -2.81
C LEU A 17 -9.62 8.02 -3.85
N ALA A 18 -8.55 8.80 -3.79
CA ALA A 18 -7.36 8.52 -4.58
C ALA A 18 -6.70 7.23 -4.06
N LYS A 19 -6.46 6.27 -4.96
CA LYS A 19 -5.69 5.06 -4.62
C LYS A 19 -4.24 5.46 -4.34
N THR A 20 -3.70 5.05 -3.20
CA THR A 20 -2.27 5.24 -2.90
C THR A 20 -1.43 4.43 -3.88
N PRO A 21 -0.26 4.93 -4.33
CA PRO A 21 0.67 4.16 -5.14
C PRO A 21 1.06 2.86 -4.45
N ALA A 22 1.14 1.77 -5.22
CA ALA A 22 1.46 0.44 -4.71
C ALA A 22 2.98 0.20 -4.80
N CYS A 23 3.76 0.64 -3.81
CA CYS A 23 5.21 0.45 -3.78
C CYS A 23 5.67 -0.73 -2.92
N ALA A 24 4.75 -1.54 -2.38
CA ALA A 24 5.03 -2.59 -1.40
C ALA A 24 5.98 -3.72 -1.90
N THR A 25 6.04 -3.97 -3.21
CA THR A 25 6.91 -5.02 -3.78
C THR A 25 8.39 -4.77 -3.52
N TRP A 26 8.84 -3.51 -3.59
CA TRP A 26 10.24 -3.17 -3.40
C TRP A 26 10.74 -3.44 -1.96
N PRO A 27 10.12 -2.91 -0.88
CA PRO A 27 10.56 -3.18 0.48
C PRO A 27 10.48 -4.67 0.84
N THR A 28 9.44 -5.40 0.39
CA THR A 28 9.36 -6.85 0.58
C THR A 28 10.58 -7.57 -0.02
N ASN A 29 10.93 -7.27 -1.27
CA ASN A 29 12.09 -7.90 -1.92
C ASN A 29 13.43 -7.53 -1.26
N MET A 30 13.55 -6.29 -0.76
CA MET A 30 14.76 -5.87 -0.02
C MET A 30 14.89 -6.58 1.32
N ALA A 31 13.78 -6.79 2.04
CA ALA A 31 13.78 -7.58 3.27
C ALA A 31 14.17 -9.04 2.99
N ILE A 32 13.58 -9.67 1.97
CA ILE A 32 13.92 -11.04 1.56
C ILE A 32 15.40 -11.18 1.19
N ALA A 33 15.94 -10.24 0.40
CA ALA A 33 17.36 -10.23 0.04
C ALA A 33 18.26 -10.08 1.27
N SER A 34 17.88 -9.23 2.23
CA SER A 34 18.62 -9.05 3.48
C SER A 34 18.66 -10.32 4.32
N LEU A 35 17.52 -11.01 4.47
CA LEU A 35 17.44 -12.30 5.18
C LEU A 35 18.29 -13.38 4.51
N LYS A 36 18.27 -13.43 3.17
CA LYS A 36 19.12 -14.34 2.39
C LYS A 36 20.61 -14.07 2.61
N ASN A 37 21.01 -12.81 2.50
CA ASN A 37 22.42 -12.41 2.64
C ASN A 37 22.93 -12.63 4.07
N ALA A 38 22.07 -12.56 5.08
CA ALA A 38 22.38 -12.92 6.46
C ALA A 38 22.40 -14.44 6.72
N GLY A 39 22.08 -15.27 5.73
CA GLY A 39 22.02 -16.73 5.87
C GLY A 39 20.84 -17.24 6.69
N ILE A 40 19.81 -16.41 6.95
CA ILE A 40 18.66 -16.75 7.80
C ILE A 40 17.69 -17.70 7.08
N THR A 41 17.42 -17.44 5.79
CA THR A 41 16.54 -18.28 4.96
C THR A 41 16.88 -18.16 3.49
N ASP A 42 16.48 -19.16 2.70
CA ASP A 42 16.42 -19.04 1.24
C ASP A 42 15.03 -18.50 0.82
N PRO A 43 14.94 -17.59 -0.17
CA PRO A 43 13.66 -17.07 -0.65
C PRO A 43 12.65 -18.14 -1.08
N THR A 44 13.11 -19.28 -1.61
CA THR A 44 12.23 -20.39 -2.06
C THR A 44 11.49 -21.08 -0.91
N ARG A 45 11.92 -20.84 0.34
CA ARG A 45 11.30 -21.40 1.55
C ARG A 45 10.28 -20.48 2.19
N LEU A 46 10.11 -19.26 1.66
CA LEU A 46 9.17 -18.29 2.18
C LEU A 46 7.76 -18.58 1.65
N ASP A 47 6.78 -18.50 2.55
CA ASP A 47 5.37 -18.54 2.20
C ASP A 47 4.92 -17.10 1.89
N GLU A 48 4.79 -16.77 0.60
CA GLU A 48 4.37 -15.44 0.16
C GLU A 48 2.99 -15.05 0.70
N SER A 49 2.10 -16.03 0.94
CA SER A 49 0.77 -15.75 1.52
C SER A 49 0.83 -15.26 2.97
N LYS A 50 1.94 -15.54 3.66
CA LYS A 50 2.23 -15.07 5.02
C LYS A 50 3.19 -13.88 5.05
N THR A 51 3.62 -13.39 3.89
CA THR A 51 4.55 -12.27 3.77
C THR A 51 3.77 -11.00 3.45
N ASN A 52 3.75 -10.04 4.37
CA ASN A 52 3.07 -8.77 4.15
C ASN A 52 3.98 -7.58 4.41
N ALA A 53 3.87 -6.54 3.60
CA ALA A 53 4.43 -5.23 3.88
C ALA A 53 3.28 -4.27 4.24
N VAL A 54 3.33 -3.69 5.43
CA VAL A 54 2.28 -2.79 5.94
C VAL A 54 2.70 -1.35 5.68
N LEU A 55 1.90 -0.61 4.94
CA LEU A 55 2.13 0.82 4.72
C LEU A 55 1.87 1.59 6.04
N LEU A 56 2.93 2.15 6.61
CA LEU A 56 2.85 2.96 7.83
C LEU A 56 2.63 4.44 7.54
N ALA A 57 3.27 4.97 6.50
CA ALA A 57 3.18 6.38 6.12
C ALA A 57 3.39 6.56 4.61
N SER A 58 2.72 7.56 4.03
CA SER A 58 2.89 7.95 2.63
C SER A 58 2.86 9.48 2.52
N GLU A 59 3.92 10.07 1.99
CA GLU A 59 4.08 11.51 1.78
C GLU A 59 4.29 11.80 0.30
N LYS A 60 3.58 12.78 -0.26
CA LYS A 60 3.83 13.27 -1.63
C LYS A 60 5.02 14.22 -1.61
N THR A 61 6.11 13.86 -2.29
CA THR A 61 7.36 14.65 -2.32
C THR A 61 7.58 15.36 -3.65
N GLY A 62 6.78 15.08 -4.68
CA GLY A 62 6.87 15.73 -5.99
C GLY A 62 5.68 15.42 -6.89
N GLN A 63 5.78 15.79 -8.17
CA GLN A 63 4.78 15.41 -9.17
C GLN A 63 4.82 13.89 -9.35
N ASP A 64 3.71 13.24 -9.01
CA ASP A 64 3.54 11.78 -9.02
C ASP A 64 4.63 10.99 -8.26
N LEU A 65 5.30 11.65 -7.31
CA LEU A 65 6.36 11.08 -6.50
C LEU A 65 5.94 11.01 -5.03
N TYR A 66 6.10 9.83 -4.44
CA TYR A 66 5.71 9.56 -3.07
C TYR A 66 6.83 8.85 -2.32
N ARG A 67 7.08 9.28 -1.07
CA ARG A 67 7.90 8.56 -0.10
C ARG A 67 6.97 7.74 0.78
N GLN A 68 7.20 6.42 0.83
CA GLN A 68 6.39 5.50 1.61
C GLN A 68 7.27 4.75 2.63
N ILE A 69 6.76 4.62 3.86
CA ILE A 69 7.40 3.88 4.96
C ILE A 69 6.60 2.60 5.18
N TYR A 70 7.30 1.47 5.21
CA TYR A 70 6.72 0.14 5.39
C TYR A 70 7.29 -0.56 6.62
N ASN A 71 6.51 -1.46 7.21
CA ASN A 71 6.91 -2.45 8.21
C ASN A 71 6.68 -3.87 7.69
#